data_AF-A0A2V6E994-F1
#
_entry.id   AF-A0A2V6E994-F1
#
_cell.length_a   1.000
_cell.length_b   1.000
_cell.length_c   1.000
_cell.angle_alpha   90.00
_cell.angle_beta   90.00
_cell.angle_gamma   90.00
#
_symmetry.space_group_name_H-M   'P 1'
#
loop_
_entity.id
_entity.type
_entity.pdbx_description
1 polymer ?
#
loop_
_entity_poly.entity_id
_entity_poly.type
_entity_poly.pdbx_seq_one_letter_code
_entity_poly.pdbx_strand_id
1 'polypeptide(L)'
;MLRQLHPQAWWKPLPPLTATNHIHLVRQSDRAFTLAEMLVAVAILTLLILLFARFLNSASTITTLGTKRIDADSSARPLLDRMGVDFSQMVKRSDVSYFVKTQGNAQVGNDQIAFYSAVTGYYPSPSKQSPVSLVAYRVNSDSTSPSYNKVERMGKGLIWSGASPTYIPILFLAPAGAPTTTIDNIWPAATNSSTSDSDYELVGPHVFRFEYYYLLTIGALSPGPWTSTNTVAIKDVAAIVVAIAAIDPKSKVLVTNSQIATIAGSLSDYTASMGPGQLLAGWQSALDGITGTPRQVISNIRLYERYFYLSPTE
;
A
#
# COMPACT_ATOMS: atom_id res chain seq x y z
N MET A 1 -81.18 0.93 -53.43
CA MET A 1 -80.96 -0.23 -54.33
C MET A 1 -81.38 -1.47 -53.58
N LEU A 2 -82.64 -1.88 -53.77
CA LEU A 2 -83.27 -3.04 -53.14
C LEU A 2 -82.65 -4.34 -53.68
N ARG A 3 -82.39 -5.31 -52.80
CA ARG A 3 -82.50 -6.73 -53.16
C ARG A 3 -83.07 -7.53 -51.99
N GLN A 4 -84.38 -7.77 -52.11
CA GLN A 4 -85.05 -8.95 -51.58
C GLN A 4 -84.33 -10.21 -52.04
N LEU A 5 -84.31 -11.26 -51.21
CA LEU A 5 -84.72 -12.60 -51.59
C LEU A 5 -85.15 -13.38 -50.33
N HIS A 6 -86.39 -13.84 -50.38
CA HIS A 6 -87.10 -14.66 -49.39
C HIS A 6 -86.68 -16.16 -49.48
N PRO A 7 -87.10 -17.00 -48.53
CA PRO A 7 -86.51 -18.31 -48.20
C PRO A 7 -87.18 -19.47 -48.94
N GLN A 8 -86.46 -20.58 -49.09
CA GLN A 8 -87.02 -21.89 -49.43
C GLN A 8 -86.56 -22.90 -48.38
N ALA A 9 -87.49 -23.24 -47.50
CA ALA A 9 -87.40 -24.34 -46.56
C ALA A 9 -87.82 -25.64 -47.28
N TRP A 10 -86.97 -26.65 -47.26
CA TRP A 10 -87.36 -28.03 -47.53
C TRP A 10 -86.77 -28.94 -46.46
N TRP A 11 -87.68 -29.51 -45.67
CA TRP A 11 -87.45 -30.48 -44.63
C TRP A 11 -86.89 -31.78 -45.21
N LYS A 12 -85.86 -32.33 -44.56
CA LYS A 12 -85.51 -33.76 -44.68
C LYS A 12 -85.55 -34.39 -43.27
N PRO A 13 -86.21 -35.55 -43.12
CA PRO A 13 -86.39 -36.22 -41.83
C PRO A 13 -85.06 -36.75 -41.27
N LEU A 14 -84.91 -36.65 -39.95
CA LEU A 14 -83.80 -37.19 -39.18
C LEU A 14 -83.75 -38.73 -39.30
N PRO A 15 -82.57 -39.34 -39.55
CA PRO A 15 -82.38 -40.76 -39.33
C PRO A 15 -82.36 -41.10 -37.83
N PRO A 16 -82.78 -42.31 -37.44
CA PRO A 16 -82.99 -42.69 -36.04
C PRO A 16 -81.68 -42.81 -35.27
N LEU A 17 -81.75 -42.43 -33.98
CA LEU A 17 -80.71 -42.59 -32.97
C LEU A 17 -80.37 -44.07 -32.80
N THR A 18 -79.15 -44.45 -33.16
CA THR A 18 -78.53 -45.70 -32.74
C THR A 18 -77.10 -45.47 -32.25
N ALA A 19 -76.83 -46.17 -31.15
CA ALA A 19 -75.53 -46.40 -30.52
C ALA A 19 -74.89 -45.21 -29.78
N THR A 20 -75.21 -45.14 -28.49
CA THR A 20 -74.27 -45.02 -27.38
C THR A 20 -72.78 -45.09 -27.77
N ASN A 21 -72.21 -43.94 -28.15
CA ASN A 21 -70.77 -43.74 -28.01
C ASN A 21 -70.51 -43.36 -26.55
N HIS A 22 -70.19 -44.37 -25.75
CA HIS A 22 -69.44 -44.15 -24.52
C HIS A 22 -68.12 -43.50 -24.93
N ILE A 23 -68.07 -42.17 -24.93
CA ILE A 23 -66.81 -41.44 -24.91
C ILE A 23 -66.17 -41.82 -23.57
N HIS A 24 -65.31 -42.84 -23.61
CA HIS A 24 -64.29 -43.01 -22.60
C HIS A 24 -63.46 -41.73 -22.64
N LEU A 25 -63.81 -40.76 -21.80
CA LEU A 25 -62.84 -39.82 -21.27
C LEU A 25 -61.81 -40.69 -20.56
N VAL A 26 -60.81 -41.16 -21.29
CA VAL A 26 -59.56 -41.62 -20.71
C VAL A 26 -59.07 -40.39 -19.96
N ARG A 27 -59.35 -40.37 -18.66
CA ARG A 27 -58.66 -39.49 -17.74
C ARG A 27 -57.20 -39.91 -17.89
N GLN A 28 -56.44 -39.17 -18.70
CA GLN A 28 -55.00 -39.17 -18.56
C GLN A 28 -54.79 -38.82 -17.10
N SER A 29 -54.44 -39.84 -16.31
CA SER A 29 -53.81 -39.57 -15.03
C SER A 29 -52.53 -38.85 -15.39
N ASP A 30 -52.59 -37.52 -15.36
CA ASP A 30 -51.38 -36.72 -15.21
C ASP A 30 -50.66 -37.34 -14.03
N ARG A 31 -49.53 -37.99 -14.34
CA ARG A 31 -48.76 -38.73 -13.36
C ARG A 31 -48.34 -37.74 -12.29
N ALA A 32 -49.02 -37.78 -11.14
CA ALA A 32 -48.64 -36.99 -9.99
C ALA A 32 -47.27 -37.49 -9.50
N PHE A 33 -46.39 -36.56 -9.15
CA PHE A 33 -45.07 -36.89 -8.61
C PHE A 33 -45.22 -37.79 -7.37
N THR A 34 -44.45 -38.86 -7.35
CA THR A 34 -44.35 -39.75 -6.19
C THR A 34 -43.70 -39.03 -5.02
N LEU A 35 -44.00 -39.48 -3.80
CA LEU A 35 -43.42 -38.92 -2.58
C LEU A 35 -41.88 -39.03 -2.57
N ALA A 36 -41.35 -40.07 -3.22
CA ALA A 36 -39.92 -40.26 -3.45
C ALA A 36 -39.34 -39.21 -4.41
N GLU A 37 -40.00 -38.91 -5.53
CA GLU A 37 -39.56 -37.86 -6.46
C GLU A 37 -39.57 -36.47 -5.81
N MET A 38 -40.58 -36.16 -4.99
CA MET A 38 -40.62 -34.91 -4.24
C MET A 38 -39.49 -34.81 -3.21
N LEU A 39 -39.17 -35.91 -2.51
CA LEU A 39 -38.05 -35.95 -1.55
C LEU A 39 -36.70 -35.75 -2.25
N VAL A 40 -36.48 -36.43 -3.39
CA VAL A 40 -35.28 -36.26 -4.20
C VAL A 40 -35.17 -34.84 -4.76
N ALA A 41 -36.27 -34.28 -5.27
CA ALA A 41 -36.29 -32.91 -5.78
C ALA A 41 -35.96 -31.87 -4.69
N VAL A 42 -36.51 -32.01 -3.48
CA VAL A 42 -36.19 -31.14 -2.34
C VAL A 42 -34.74 -31.34 -1.88
N ALA A 43 -34.23 -32.57 -1.86
CA ALA A 43 -32.84 -32.84 -1.50
C ALA A 43 -31.86 -32.21 -2.51
N ILE A 44 -32.13 -32.31 -3.81
CA ILE A 44 -31.32 -31.66 -4.84
C ILE A 44 -31.45 -30.13 -4.74
N LEU A 45 -32.66 -29.60 -4.53
CA LEU A 45 -32.87 -28.17 -4.41
C LEU A 45 -32.12 -27.59 -3.20
N THR A 46 -32.18 -28.24 -2.04
CA THR A 46 -31.44 -27.80 -0.85
C THR A 46 -29.94 -27.87 -1.07
N LEU A 47 -29.42 -28.94 -1.73
CA LEU A 47 -28.02 -29.03 -2.11
C LEU A 47 -27.60 -27.88 -3.04
N LEU A 48 -28.40 -27.57 -4.07
CA LEU A 48 -28.12 -26.49 -5.02
C LEU A 48 -28.12 -25.12 -4.33
N ILE A 49 -29.08 -24.86 -3.44
CA ILE A 49 -29.13 -23.61 -2.67
C ILE A 49 -27.90 -23.49 -1.76
N LEU A 50 -27.50 -24.57 -1.09
CA LEU A 50 -26.31 -24.58 -0.24
C LEU A 50 -25.03 -24.35 -1.06
N LEU A 51 -24.89 -24.99 -2.21
CA LEU A 51 -23.75 -24.79 -3.12
C LEU A 51 -23.69 -23.35 -3.64
N PHE A 52 -24.84 -22.79 -4.04
CA PHE A 52 -24.93 -21.41 -4.50
C PHE A 52 -24.59 -20.42 -3.39
N ALA A 53 -25.09 -20.65 -2.17
CA ALA A 53 -24.74 -19.84 -1.01
C ALA A 53 -23.23 -19.92 -0.71
N ARG A 54 -22.61 -21.11 -0.79
CA ARG A 54 -21.16 -21.27 -0.61
C ARG A 54 -20.38 -20.51 -1.69
N PHE A 55 -20.82 -20.58 -2.95
CA PHE A 55 -20.20 -19.86 -4.06
C PHE A 55 -20.26 -18.34 -3.85
N LEU A 56 -21.42 -17.78 -3.52
CA LEU A 56 -21.58 -16.35 -3.26
C LEU A 56 -20.70 -15.86 -2.09
N ASN A 57 -20.62 -16.64 -1.01
CA ASN A 57 -19.78 -16.31 0.14
C ASN A 57 -18.28 -16.32 -0.23
N SER A 58 -17.83 -17.29 -1.02
CA SER A 58 -16.46 -17.35 -1.53
C SER A 58 -16.14 -16.16 -2.44
N ALA A 59 -17.04 -15.84 -3.37
CA ALA A 59 -16.88 -14.69 -4.27
C ALA A 59 -16.78 -13.38 -3.49
N SER A 60 -17.68 -13.15 -2.52
CA SER A 60 -17.66 -11.96 -1.65
C SER A 60 -16.34 -11.83 -0.86
N THR A 61 -15.82 -12.95 -0.33
CA THR A 61 -14.55 -12.98 0.39
C THR A 61 -13.38 -12.59 -0.51
N ILE A 62 -13.32 -13.16 -1.73
CA ILE A 62 -12.28 -12.86 -2.72
C ILE A 62 -12.34 -11.39 -3.14
N THR A 63 -13.54 -10.87 -3.46
CA THR A 63 -13.71 -9.46 -3.83
C THR A 63 -13.25 -8.54 -2.70
N THR A 64 -13.65 -8.82 -1.46
CA THR A 64 -13.26 -8.01 -0.29
C THR A 64 -11.75 -8.02 -0.07
N LEU A 65 -11.11 -9.18 -0.17
CA LEU A 65 -9.66 -9.29 -0.05
C LEU A 65 -8.94 -8.55 -1.20
N GLY A 66 -9.48 -8.64 -2.41
CA GLY A 66 -9.02 -7.90 -3.59
C GLY A 66 -9.04 -6.39 -3.35
N THR A 67 -10.17 -5.84 -2.87
CA THR A 67 -10.28 -4.42 -2.54
C THR A 67 -9.26 -4.00 -1.49
N LYS A 68 -9.10 -4.76 -0.40
CA LYS A 68 -8.12 -4.43 0.64
C LYS A 68 -6.68 -4.41 0.12
N ARG A 69 -6.33 -5.35 -0.77
CA ARG A 69 -5.02 -5.36 -1.41
C ARG A 69 -4.82 -4.13 -2.29
N ILE A 70 -5.84 -3.75 -3.07
CA ILE A 70 -5.80 -2.54 -3.90
C ILE A 70 -5.64 -1.29 -3.03
N ASP A 71 -6.33 -1.22 -1.88
CA ASP A 71 -6.27 -0.08 -0.97
C ASP A 71 -4.90 0.06 -0.28
N ALA A 72 -4.27 -1.06 0.11
CA ALA A 72 -2.91 -1.04 0.64
C ALA A 72 -1.90 -0.60 -0.44
N ASP A 73 -2.07 -1.08 -1.68
CA ASP A 73 -1.20 -0.71 -2.80
C ASP A 73 -1.34 0.76 -3.20
N SER A 74 -2.57 1.28 -3.22
CA SER A 74 -2.84 2.69 -3.50
C SER A 74 -2.25 3.64 -2.46
N SER A 75 -1.99 3.15 -1.25
CA SER A 75 -1.32 3.89 -0.17
C SER A 75 0.21 3.83 -0.26
N ALA A 76 0.77 2.71 -0.69
CA ALA A 76 2.22 2.50 -0.78
C ALA A 76 2.83 3.11 -2.05
N ARG A 77 2.12 3.04 -3.18
CA ARG A 77 2.64 3.46 -4.49
C ARG A 77 3.01 4.95 -4.56
N PRO A 78 2.15 5.91 -4.15
CA PRO A 78 2.51 7.32 -4.21
C PRO A 78 3.74 7.67 -3.38
N LEU A 79 3.89 7.03 -2.21
CA LEU A 79 5.08 7.17 -1.36
C LEU A 79 6.35 6.72 -2.10
N LEU A 80 6.34 5.51 -2.65
CA LEU A 80 7.49 4.95 -3.35
C LEU A 80 7.82 5.72 -4.63
N ASP A 81 6.81 6.21 -5.36
CA ASP A 81 7.03 7.03 -6.54
C ASP A 81 7.62 8.40 -6.18
N ARG A 82 7.17 9.01 -5.08
CA ARG A 82 7.76 10.25 -4.57
C ARG A 82 9.22 10.05 -4.13
N MET A 83 9.52 8.97 -3.41
CA MET A 83 10.90 8.59 -3.08
C MET A 83 11.75 8.41 -4.34
N GLY A 84 11.20 7.80 -5.39
CA GLY A 84 11.89 7.65 -6.67
C GLY A 84 12.29 8.98 -7.29
N VAL A 85 11.39 9.96 -7.30
CA VAL A 85 11.70 11.31 -7.78
C VAL A 85 12.79 11.96 -6.94
N ASP A 86 12.66 11.93 -5.62
CA ASP A 86 13.62 12.58 -4.72
C ASP A 86 15.02 11.95 -4.79
N PHE A 87 15.12 10.62 -4.80
CA PHE A 87 16.38 9.89 -4.94
C PHE A 87 17.02 10.09 -6.32
N SER A 88 16.21 10.16 -7.39
CA SER A 88 16.73 10.39 -8.75
C SER A 88 17.43 11.75 -8.90
N GLN A 89 17.00 12.74 -8.11
CA GLN A 89 17.52 14.10 -8.11
C GLN A 89 18.41 14.41 -6.89
N MET A 90 18.80 13.37 -6.14
CA MET A 90 19.69 13.51 -4.99
C MET A 90 21.03 14.13 -5.41
N VAL A 91 21.48 15.13 -4.64
CA VAL A 91 22.80 15.74 -4.81
C VAL A 91 23.83 14.74 -4.31
N LYS A 92 24.66 14.20 -5.22
CA LYS A 92 25.63 13.12 -4.96
C LYS A 92 27.07 13.65 -4.89
N ARG A 93 27.34 14.58 -3.98
CA ARG A 93 28.69 15.16 -3.76
C ARG A 93 29.29 14.70 -2.44
N SER A 94 30.62 14.64 -2.34
CA SER A 94 31.31 14.28 -1.10
C SER A 94 31.42 15.43 -0.08
N ASP A 95 31.18 16.66 -0.53
CA ASP A 95 31.28 17.89 0.27
C ASP A 95 29.91 18.39 0.78
N VAL A 96 28.86 17.57 0.66
CA VAL A 96 27.55 17.84 1.26
C VAL A 96 27.23 16.79 2.32
N SER A 97 26.43 17.17 3.30
CA SER A 97 26.00 16.27 4.37
C SER A 97 24.87 15.34 3.91
N TYR A 98 24.89 14.11 4.42
CA TYR A 98 23.82 13.13 4.32
C TYR A 98 23.53 12.62 5.73
N PHE A 99 22.25 12.51 6.09
CA PHE A 99 21.83 11.77 7.27
C PHE A 99 21.29 10.43 6.81
N VAL A 100 22.16 9.42 6.81
CA VAL A 100 21.87 8.09 6.29
C VAL A 100 22.39 7.01 7.25
N LYS A 101 22.01 5.76 7.04
CA LYS A 101 22.54 4.61 7.78
C LYS A 101 24.03 4.44 7.49
N THR A 102 24.81 4.40 8.56
CA THR A 102 26.25 4.11 8.55
C THR A 102 26.56 3.22 9.75
N GLN A 103 27.77 2.67 9.87
CA GLN A 103 28.16 1.92 11.07
C GLN A 103 28.18 2.82 12.33
N GLY A 104 28.43 4.12 12.17
CA GLY A 104 28.36 5.11 13.25
C GLY A 104 26.95 5.68 13.50
N ASN A 105 26.02 5.43 12.59
CA ASN A 105 24.60 5.83 12.68
C ASN A 105 23.73 4.60 12.35
N ALA A 106 23.86 3.56 13.17
CA ALA A 106 22.97 2.42 13.09
C ALA A 106 21.60 2.85 13.61
N GLN A 107 20.57 2.63 12.80
CA GLN A 107 19.19 2.97 13.15
C GLN A 107 18.44 1.69 13.47
N VAL A 108 17.68 1.70 14.58
CA VAL A 108 16.93 0.56 15.08
C VAL A 108 15.45 0.79 14.88
N GLY A 109 14.74 -0.21 14.35
CA GLY A 109 13.33 -0.09 14.02
C GLY A 109 13.11 0.85 12.85
N ASN A 110 12.20 1.82 12.99
CA ASN A 110 11.86 2.71 11.89
C ASN A 110 13.02 3.64 11.52
N ASP A 111 13.41 3.55 10.26
CA ASP A 111 14.50 4.32 9.72
C ASP A 111 14.14 5.77 9.44
N GLN A 112 15.19 6.54 9.24
CA GLN A 112 15.19 7.93 8.87
C GLN A 112 16.29 8.16 7.84
N ILE A 113 15.99 9.01 6.88
CA ILE A 113 16.93 9.41 5.86
C ILE A 113 16.71 10.88 5.53
N ALA A 114 17.79 11.66 5.45
CA ALA A 114 17.74 13.04 4.99
C ALA A 114 18.93 13.38 4.09
N PHE A 115 18.67 14.11 3.02
CA PHE A 115 19.63 14.44 1.98
C PHE A 115 19.18 15.68 1.21
N TYR A 116 20.12 16.30 0.50
CA TYR A 116 19.79 17.36 -0.44
C TYR A 116 19.37 16.78 -1.79
N SER A 117 18.33 17.35 -2.38
CA SER A 117 17.81 16.93 -3.69
C SER A 117 17.38 18.15 -4.52
N ALA A 118 17.53 18.06 -5.84
CA ALA A 118 17.17 19.14 -6.78
C ALA A 118 15.65 19.23 -7.05
N VAL A 119 14.84 18.86 -6.06
CA VAL A 119 13.38 18.94 -6.08
C VAL A 119 12.90 20.22 -5.39
N THR A 120 11.69 20.65 -5.71
CA THR A 120 11.03 21.77 -5.04
C THR A 120 10.61 21.40 -3.62
N GLY A 121 10.78 22.34 -2.69
CA GLY A 121 10.30 22.28 -1.31
C GLY A 121 9.56 23.55 -0.90
N TYR A 122 9.15 23.63 0.36
CA TYR A 122 8.55 24.81 0.97
C TYR A 122 9.64 25.86 1.22
N TYR A 123 9.60 26.95 0.44
CA TYR A 123 10.58 28.03 0.59
C TYR A 123 10.10 29.07 1.60
N PRO A 124 11.02 29.62 2.41
CA PRO A 124 10.69 30.71 3.31
C PRO A 124 10.45 32.06 2.57
N SER A 125 10.89 32.17 1.31
CA SER A 125 10.66 33.36 0.47
C SER A 125 10.59 32.98 -1.02
N PRO A 126 9.68 33.61 -1.80
CA PRO A 126 9.53 33.31 -3.23
C PRO A 126 10.63 33.91 -4.12
N SER A 127 11.44 34.85 -3.63
CA SER A 127 12.32 35.68 -4.48
C SER A 127 13.78 35.22 -4.56
N LYS A 128 14.19 34.23 -3.75
CA LYS A 128 15.59 33.79 -3.57
C LYS A 128 15.77 32.28 -3.59
N GLN A 129 14.86 31.58 -4.26
CA GLN A 129 14.79 30.12 -4.29
C GLN A 129 16.02 29.55 -5.02
N SER A 130 16.78 28.69 -4.33
CA SER A 130 17.74 27.82 -5.01
C SER A 130 17.00 26.59 -5.56
N PRO A 131 17.53 25.87 -6.56
CA PRO A 131 16.88 24.67 -7.08
C PRO A 131 17.01 23.45 -6.13
N VAL A 132 17.61 23.61 -4.96
CA VAL A 132 17.89 22.51 -4.02
C VAL A 132 17.01 22.64 -2.79
N SER A 133 16.50 21.50 -2.32
CA SER A 133 15.76 21.38 -1.07
C SER A 133 16.41 20.32 -0.17
N LEU A 134 16.22 20.47 1.14
CA LEU A 134 16.40 19.38 2.08
C LEU A 134 15.18 18.46 2.02
N VAL A 135 15.42 17.19 1.78
CA VAL A 135 14.40 16.13 1.81
C VAL A 135 14.69 15.23 3.01
N ALA A 136 13.65 14.87 3.75
CA ALA A 136 13.76 13.86 4.81
C ALA A 136 12.56 12.92 4.81
N TYR A 137 12.78 11.65 5.16
CA TYR A 137 11.72 10.66 5.37
C TYR A 137 11.84 10.06 6.76
N ARG A 138 10.69 9.82 7.39
CA ARG A 138 10.59 9.14 8.69
C ARG A 138 9.22 8.49 8.86
N VAL A 139 9.12 7.52 9.77
CA VAL A 139 7.85 7.25 10.45
C VAL A 139 7.77 8.14 11.69
N ASN A 140 6.70 8.91 11.83
CA ASN A 140 6.55 9.83 12.96
C ASN A 140 6.36 9.04 14.28
N SER A 141 7.20 9.33 15.27
CA SER A 141 7.21 8.67 16.58
C SER A 141 6.60 9.52 17.70
N ASP A 142 6.16 10.74 17.41
CA ASP A 142 5.43 11.57 18.36
C ASP A 142 3.99 11.04 18.54
N SER A 143 3.74 10.42 19.69
CA SER A 143 2.42 9.85 20.04
C SER A 143 1.28 10.87 20.09
N THR A 144 1.59 12.17 20.15
CA THR A 144 0.59 13.25 20.14
C THR A 144 0.26 13.75 18.74
N SER A 145 1.09 13.41 17.75
CA SER A 145 0.90 13.81 16.35
C SER A 145 -0.23 13.03 15.68
N PRO A 146 -1.06 13.68 14.83
CA PRO A 146 -2.02 12.97 13.98
C PRO A 146 -1.34 12.01 12.98
N SER A 147 -0.04 12.20 12.74
CA SER A 147 0.79 11.34 11.89
C SER A 147 1.49 10.21 12.65
N TYR A 148 1.24 10.02 13.95
CA TYR A 148 1.91 8.97 14.73
C TYR A 148 1.81 7.59 14.06
N ASN A 149 2.95 6.89 13.94
CA ASN A 149 3.13 5.63 13.21
C ASN A 149 2.79 5.69 11.72
N LYS A 150 2.95 6.86 11.08
CA LYS A 150 2.77 7.03 9.63
C LYS A 150 4.01 7.65 9.00
N VAL A 151 4.26 7.34 7.73
CA VAL A 151 5.40 7.90 7.00
C VAL A 151 5.12 9.35 6.60
N GLU A 152 6.03 10.23 6.95
CA GLU A 152 6.06 11.63 6.56
C GLU A 152 7.29 11.92 5.72
N ARG A 153 7.18 12.97 4.91
CA ARG A 153 8.25 13.51 4.08
C ARG A 153 8.43 14.99 4.42
N MET A 154 9.64 15.43 4.67
CA MET A 154 9.98 16.85 4.71
C MET A 154 10.45 17.28 3.32
N GLY A 155 10.05 18.47 2.89
CA GLY A 155 10.64 19.15 1.73
C GLY A 155 10.90 20.61 2.05
N LYS A 156 12.06 20.96 2.60
CA LYS A 156 12.40 22.34 2.97
C LYS A 156 13.23 22.99 1.87
N GLY A 157 12.66 23.99 1.20
CA GLY A 157 13.29 24.70 0.10
C GLY A 157 14.42 25.61 0.58
N LEU A 158 15.62 25.48 0.00
CA LEU A 158 16.79 26.25 0.42
C LEU A 158 16.98 27.49 -0.45
N ILE A 159 17.40 28.59 0.14
CA ILE A 159 17.71 29.81 -0.61
C ILE A 159 19.15 29.82 -1.14
N TRP A 160 19.43 30.71 -2.10
CA TRP A 160 20.81 30.96 -2.53
C TRP A 160 21.70 31.45 -1.38
N SER A 161 22.96 31.03 -1.36
CA SER A 161 23.94 31.55 -0.41
C SER A 161 24.10 33.06 -0.54
N GLY A 162 24.18 33.77 0.58
CA GLY A 162 24.26 35.23 0.63
C GLY A 162 22.95 35.97 0.32
N ALA A 163 21.84 35.28 0.03
CA ALA A 163 20.58 35.94 -0.27
C ALA A 163 19.81 36.45 0.96
N SER A 164 20.11 35.92 2.15
CA SER A 164 19.55 36.37 3.43
C SER A 164 20.48 35.99 4.58
N PRO A 165 20.65 36.85 5.62
CA PRO A 165 21.34 36.46 6.85
C PRO A 165 20.47 35.62 7.78
N THR A 166 19.16 35.52 7.51
CA THR A 166 18.17 34.83 8.38
C THR A 166 17.88 33.41 7.93
N TYR A 167 17.91 33.15 6.61
CA TYR A 167 17.57 31.85 6.06
C TYR A 167 18.83 31.05 5.76
N ILE A 168 18.75 29.75 6.05
CA ILE A 168 19.88 28.84 5.92
C ILE A 168 19.94 28.37 4.46
N PRO A 169 21.05 28.60 3.74
CA PRO A 169 21.24 28.11 2.37
C PRO A 169 21.68 26.63 2.39
N ILE A 170 21.96 26.06 1.21
CA ILE A 170 22.77 24.83 1.16
C ILE A 170 24.14 25.08 1.79
N LEU A 171 24.56 24.19 2.68
CA LEU A 171 25.85 24.27 3.36
C LEU A 171 26.75 23.10 2.92
N PHE A 172 28.00 23.43 2.60
CA PHE A 172 29.04 22.44 2.33
C PHE A 172 29.73 22.05 3.64
N LEU A 173 30.20 20.80 3.71
CA LEU A 173 30.97 20.29 4.83
C LEU A 173 32.26 21.10 4.98
N ALA A 174 32.52 21.62 6.19
CA ALA A 174 33.75 22.34 6.47
C ALA A 174 34.97 21.40 6.35
N PRO A 175 36.08 21.82 5.70
CA PRO A 175 37.24 20.96 5.49
C PRO A 175 38.11 20.76 6.75
N ALA A 176 37.81 21.42 7.87
CA ALA A 176 38.60 21.35 9.10
C ALA A 176 37.72 21.15 10.35
N GLY A 177 38.00 20.09 11.13
CA GLY A 177 37.30 19.75 12.39
C GLY A 177 36.07 18.86 12.22
N ALA A 178 35.36 18.58 13.33
CA ALA A 178 34.06 17.94 13.27
C ALA A 178 33.09 18.86 12.48
N PRO A 179 32.48 18.40 11.38
CA PRO A 179 31.70 19.27 10.51
C PRO A 179 30.49 19.82 11.28
N THR A 180 30.38 21.14 11.39
CA THR A 180 29.24 21.83 12.04
C THR A 180 28.11 22.14 11.07
N THR A 181 28.34 21.95 9.77
CA THR A 181 27.37 22.20 8.69
C THR A 181 26.60 20.94 8.27
N THR A 182 26.48 19.97 9.17
CA THR A 182 25.78 18.71 8.92
C THR A 182 24.27 18.87 9.04
N ILE A 183 23.52 17.95 8.42
CA ILE A 183 22.06 18.02 8.42
C ILE A 183 21.49 17.94 9.85
N ASP A 184 22.03 17.03 10.67
CA ASP A 184 21.60 16.83 12.06
C ASP A 184 21.86 18.04 12.97
N ASN A 185 22.92 18.81 12.72
CA ASN A 185 23.21 20.01 13.50
C ASN A 185 22.36 21.22 13.07
N ILE A 186 22.09 21.34 11.78
CA ILE A 186 21.45 22.53 11.20
C ILE A 186 19.92 22.37 11.11
N TRP A 187 19.44 21.17 10.82
CA TRP A 187 18.01 20.83 10.71
C TRP A 187 17.67 19.61 11.60
N PRO A 188 17.68 19.75 12.93
CA PRO A 188 17.47 18.64 13.85
C PRO A 188 16.11 17.94 13.68
N ALA A 189 15.10 18.63 13.15
CA ALA A 189 13.81 18.02 12.84
C ALA A 189 13.88 16.98 11.71
N ALA A 190 14.81 17.14 10.77
CA ALA A 190 15.01 16.20 9.65
C ALA A 190 15.60 14.85 10.09
N THR A 191 16.23 14.81 11.27
CA THR A 191 17.00 13.66 11.79
C THR A 191 16.45 13.15 13.12
N ASN A 192 15.26 13.60 13.52
CA ASN A 192 14.57 13.16 14.73
C ASN A 192 13.16 12.70 14.36
N SER A 193 12.71 11.56 14.90
CA SER A 193 11.45 10.96 14.46
C SER A 193 10.20 11.59 15.10
N SER A 194 10.34 12.41 16.14
CA SER A 194 9.23 13.04 16.88
C SER A 194 9.24 14.57 16.84
N THR A 195 10.36 15.22 16.51
CA THR A 195 10.41 16.69 16.41
C THR A 195 9.46 17.21 15.33
N SER A 196 8.57 18.14 15.68
CA SER A 196 7.65 18.77 14.73
C SER A 196 8.36 19.79 13.83
N ASP A 197 7.93 19.87 12.57
CA ASP A 197 8.29 20.93 11.61
C ASP A 197 7.10 21.08 10.65
N SER A 198 6.78 22.31 10.26
CA SER A 198 5.65 22.61 9.37
C SER A 198 5.84 22.06 7.95
N ASP A 199 7.08 21.77 7.55
CA ASP A 199 7.42 21.34 6.20
C ASP A 199 7.36 19.83 6.03
N TYR A 200 6.95 19.10 7.09
CA TYR A 200 6.56 17.70 6.99
C TYR A 200 5.14 17.55 6.43
N GLU A 201 5.02 16.74 5.40
CA GLU A 201 3.77 16.31 4.78
C GLU A 201 3.55 14.81 5.00
N LEU A 202 2.30 14.43 5.28
CA LEU A 202 1.91 13.03 5.38
C LEU A 202 1.85 12.41 3.98
N VAL A 203 2.79 11.52 3.68
CA VAL A 203 2.93 10.87 2.35
C VAL A 203 2.62 9.37 2.36
N GLY A 204 2.67 8.73 3.53
CA GLY A 204 2.31 7.33 3.72
C GLY A 204 1.32 7.17 4.87
N PRO A 205 0.04 7.57 4.71
CA PRO A 205 -0.96 7.55 5.78
C PRO A 205 -1.22 6.16 6.37
N HIS A 206 -0.84 5.12 5.63
CA HIS A 206 -1.06 3.72 5.97
C HIS A 206 0.24 2.91 5.99
N VAL A 207 1.39 3.56 5.92
CA VAL A 207 2.72 2.93 5.98
C VAL A 207 3.28 3.16 7.38
N PHE A 208 3.56 2.08 8.10
CA PHE A 208 3.92 2.15 9.53
C PHE A 208 5.31 1.56 9.85
N ARG A 209 5.89 0.81 8.89
CA ARG A 209 7.28 0.37 8.93
C ARG A 209 8.01 0.93 7.72
N PHE A 210 9.16 1.55 7.95
CA PHE A 210 10.08 2.01 6.90
C PHE A 210 11.50 1.58 7.26
N GLU A 211 12.11 0.80 6.38
CA GLU A 211 13.47 0.29 6.48
C GLU A 211 14.18 0.55 5.15
N TYR A 212 15.49 0.78 5.17
CA TYR A 212 16.29 0.75 3.97
C TYR A 212 17.70 0.19 4.22
N TYR A 213 18.30 -0.27 3.13
CA TYR A 213 19.67 -0.75 3.05
C TYR A 213 20.23 -0.43 1.66
N TYR A 214 21.48 -0.78 1.40
CA TYR A 214 22.17 -0.37 0.18
C TYR A 214 22.54 -1.57 -0.69
N LEU A 215 22.42 -1.39 -2.00
CA LEU A 215 23.16 -2.16 -2.99
C LEU A 215 24.41 -1.35 -3.38
N LEU A 216 25.58 -1.91 -3.13
CA LEU A 216 26.86 -1.30 -3.49
C LEU A 216 27.17 -1.52 -4.98
N THR A 217 28.01 -0.66 -5.56
CA THR A 217 28.48 -0.81 -6.95
C THR A 217 29.23 -2.11 -7.20
N ILE A 218 29.80 -2.71 -6.15
CA ILE A 218 30.43 -4.03 -6.18
C ILE A 218 29.42 -5.20 -6.18
N GLY A 219 28.11 -4.92 -6.15
CA GLY A 219 27.04 -5.92 -6.13
C GLY A 219 26.69 -6.49 -4.75
N ALA A 220 27.38 -6.05 -3.70
CA ALA A 220 27.10 -6.48 -2.32
C ALA A 220 25.95 -5.66 -1.71
N LEU A 221 25.15 -6.30 -0.86
CA LEU A 221 24.17 -5.61 -0.02
C LEU A 221 24.80 -5.18 1.31
N SER A 222 24.40 -4.03 1.86
CA SER A 222 24.96 -3.51 3.10
C SER A 222 23.91 -2.76 3.93
N PRO A 223 23.88 -2.95 5.27
CA PRO A 223 23.07 -2.12 6.18
C PRO A 223 23.65 -0.70 6.36
N GLY A 224 24.88 -0.45 5.93
CA GLY A 224 25.62 0.78 6.20
C GLY A 224 27.10 0.61 5.87
N PRO A 225 27.53 0.94 4.64
CA PRO A 225 28.89 0.62 4.19
C PRO A 225 29.97 1.53 4.78
N TRP A 226 29.60 2.70 5.31
CA TRP A 226 30.55 3.70 5.78
C TRP A 226 30.71 3.66 7.30
N THR A 227 31.92 3.96 7.78
CA THR A 227 32.25 4.06 9.21
C THR A 227 32.00 5.47 9.76
N SER A 228 32.17 6.50 8.93
CA SER A 228 31.88 7.89 9.30
C SER A 228 30.38 8.14 9.36
N THR A 229 29.94 8.97 10.31
CA THR A 229 28.56 9.45 10.41
C THR A 229 28.26 10.56 9.39
N ASN A 230 29.27 11.36 9.02
CA ASN A 230 29.07 12.63 8.34
C ASN A 230 29.76 12.72 6.96
N THR A 231 30.67 11.79 6.67
CA THR A 231 31.39 11.72 5.39
C THR A 231 31.04 10.42 4.70
N VAL A 232 30.12 10.50 3.77
CA VAL A 232 29.52 9.36 3.09
C VAL A 232 29.98 9.37 1.63
N ALA A 233 30.57 8.26 1.19
CA ALA A 233 30.94 8.07 -0.20
C ALA A 233 29.73 7.53 -0.99
N ILE A 234 28.72 8.39 -1.18
CA ILE A 234 27.44 7.99 -1.80
C ILE A 234 27.60 7.42 -3.22
N LYS A 235 28.70 7.77 -3.90
CA LYS A 235 29.10 7.24 -5.20
C LYS A 235 29.33 5.72 -5.21
N ASP A 236 29.60 5.11 -4.06
CA ASP A 236 29.84 3.68 -3.92
C ASP A 236 28.53 2.88 -3.79
N VAL A 237 27.39 3.56 -3.75
CA VAL A 237 26.04 2.97 -3.72
C VAL A 237 25.46 2.95 -5.13
N ALA A 238 25.08 1.76 -5.59
CA ALA A 238 24.34 1.56 -6.83
C ALA A 238 22.83 1.75 -6.64
N ALA A 239 22.27 1.36 -5.50
CA ALA A 239 20.86 1.61 -5.19
C ALA A 239 20.60 1.75 -3.68
N ILE A 240 19.59 2.55 -3.34
CA ILE A 240 18.95 2.52 -2.02
C ILE A 240 17.77 1.55 -2.13
N VAL A 241 17.80 0.47 -1.35
CA VAL A 241 16.74 -0.52 -1.31
C VAL A 241 15.83 -0.20 -0.14
N VAL A 242 14.58 0.16 -0.43
CA VAL A 242 13.60 0.54 0.58
C VAL A 242 12.60 -0.59 0.77
N ALA A 243 12.38 -0.97 2.03
CA ALA A 243 11.35 -1.90 2.45
C ALA A 243 10.31 -1.19 3.34
N ILE A 244 9.03 -1.41 3.05
CA ILE A 244 7.93 -0.82 3.82
C ILE A 244 6.85 -1.84 4.15
N ALA A 245 6.18 -1.64 5.29
CA ALA A 245 4.94 -2.34 5.64
C ALA A 245 3.77 -1.36 5.64
N ALA A 246 2.75 -1.69 4.85
CA ALA A 246 1.51 -0.94 4.75
C ALA A 246 0.32 -1.77 5.22
N ILE A 247 -0.70 -1.12 5.76
CA ILE A 247 -1.94 -1.77 6.22
C ILE A 247 -3.14 -1.14 5.50
N ASP A 248 -4.12 -1.94 5.06
CA ASP A 248 -5.30 -1.35 4.42
C ASP A 248 -6.08 -0.44 5.40
N PRO A 249 -6.71 0.64 4.90
CA PRO A 249 -7.40 1.61 5.75
C PRO A 249 -8.47 0.99 6.66
N LYS A 250 -9.19 -0.05 6.20
CA LYS A 250 -10.27 -0.69 6.96
C LYS A 250 -9.71 -1.55 8.09
N SER A 251 -8.64 -2.30 7.84
CA SER A 251 -7.96 -3.04 8.91
C SER A 251 -7.24 -2.13 9.90
N LYS A 252 -6.74 -0.96 9.48
CA LYS A 252 -6.09 0.01 10.37
C LYS A 252 -7.03 0.52 11.47
N VAL A 253 -8.33 0.66 11.19
CA VAL A 253 -9.35 1.08 12.18
C VAL A 253 -9.53 0.06 13.30
N LEU A 254 -9.19 -1.21 13.07
CA LEU A 254 -9.34 -2.29 14.04
C LEU A 254 -8.15 -2.41 15.02
N VAL A 255 -7.14 -1.56 14.89
CA VAL A 255 -5.94 -1.58 15.74
C VAL A 255 -5.59 -0.20 16.28
N THR A 256 -5.20 -0.19 17.54
CA THR A 256 -4.68 1.01 18.22
C THR A 256 -3.30 1.37 17.69
N ASN A 257 -2.86 2.61 17.98
CA ASN A 257 -1.50 3.01 17.64
C ASN A 257 -0.44 2.23 18.43
N SER A 258 -0.73 1.84 19.68
CA SER A 258 0.15 0.97 20.47
C SER A 258 0.33 -0.39 19.80
N GLN A 259 -0.76 -1.02 19.34
CA GLN A 259 -0.68 -2.28 18.59
C GLN A 259 0.13 -2.14 17.30
N ILE A 260 -0.04 -1.05 16.54
CA ILE A 260 0.79 -0.78 15.35
C ILE A 260 2.27 -0.65 15.72
N ALA A 261 2.60 0.07 16.80
CA ALA A 261 3.98 0.20 17.25
C ALA A 261 4.57 -1.17 17.67
N THR A 262 3.79 -2.01 18.35
CA THR A 262 4.19 -3.39 18.68
C THR A 262 4.41 -4.25 17.42
N ILE A 263 3.51 -4.17 16.44
CA ILE A 263 3.67 -4.87 15.16
C ILE A 263 4.94 -4.37 14.47
N ALA A 264 5.13 -3.06 14.34
CA ALA A 264 6.32 -2.46 13.74
C ALA A 264 7.62 -2.94 14.42
N GLY A 265 7.64 -2.96 15.76
CA GLY A 265 8.79 -3.43 16.53
C GLY A 265 9.07 -4.93 16.42
N SER A 266 8.12 -5.73 15.94
CA SER A 266 8.35 -7.15 15.61
C SER A 266 9.02 -7.36 14.25
N LEU A 267 9.03 -6.35 13.39
CA LEU A 267 9.63 -6.40 12.06
C LEU A 267 11.11 -6.00 12.17
N SER A 268 11.99 -7.01 12.09
CA SER A 268 13.44 -6.87 12.27
C SER A 268 14.10 -5.91 11.30
N ASP A 269 15.21 -5.29 11.69
CA ASP A 269 16.02 -4.46 10.81
C ASP A 269 16.86 -5.32 9.84
N TYR A 270 17.28 -4.72 8.73
CA TYR A 270 18.18 -5.38 7.79
C TYR A 270 19.57 -5.59 8.41
N THR A 271 20.14 -6.78 8.23
CA THR A 271 21.51 -7.08 8.71
C THR A 271 22.40 -7.56 7.57
N ALA A 272 23.72 -7.45 7.74
CA ALA A 272 24.69 -7.87 6.71
C ALA A 272 24.67 -9.38 6.41
N SER A 273 24.03 -10.21 7.25
CA SER A 273 23.83 -11.63 7.00
C SER A 273 22.62 -11.93 6.12
N MET A 274 21.76 -10.94 5.86
CA MET A 274 20.59 -11.10 5.01
C MET A 274 20.98 -10.99 3.54
N GLY A 275 20.41 -11.86 2.71
CA GLY A 275 20.45 -11.79 1.25
C GLY A 275 19.19 -11.16 0.66
N PRO A 276 19.12 -11.03 -0.68
CA PRO A 276 17.95 -10.49 -1.37
C PRO A 276 16.63 -11.16 -0.93
N GLY A 277 15.62 -10.36 -0.61
CA GLY A 277 14.28 -10.83 -0.20
C GLY A 277 14.18 -11.45 1.20
N GLN A 278 15.30 -11.69 1.91
CA GLN A 278 15.26 -12.30 3.24
C GLN A 278 14.64 -11.39 4.30
N LEU A 279 14.79 -10.07 4.17
CA LEU A 279 14.13 -9.10 5.06
C LEU A 279 12.60 -9.26 5.01
N LEU A 280 12.02 -9.24 3.82
CA LEU A 280 10.57 -9.38 3.63
C LEU A 280 10.07 -10.76 4.07
N ALA A 281 10.84 -11.82 3.84
CA ALA A 281 10.52 -13.16 4.34
C ALA A 281 10.53 -13.20 5.88
N GLY A 282 11.51 -12.57 6.51
CA GLY A 282 11.59 -12.42 7.97
C GLY A 282 10.41 -11.64 8.54
N TRP A 283 10.06 -10.51 7.90
CA TRP A 283 8.87 -9.73 8.25
C TRP A 283 7.58 -10.53 8.11
N GLN A 284 7.42 -11.29 7.03
CA GLN A 284 6.27 -12.15 6.85
C GLN A 284 6.18 -13.21 7.96
N SER A 285 7.29 -13.87 8.28
CA SER A 285 7.34 -14.84 9.38
C SER A 285 7.02 -14.22 10.74
N ALA A 286 7.50 -13.00 11.01
CA ALA A 286 7.18 -12.26 12.22
C ALA A 286 5.67 -11.96 12.31
N LEU A 287 5.07 -11.46 11.22
CA LEU A 287 3.64 -11.20 11.13
C LEU A 287 2.82 -12.48 11.40
N ASP A 288 3.19 -13.59 10.77
CA ASP A 288 2.51 -14.88 10.96
C ASP A 288 2.59 -15.37 12.42
N GLY A 289 3.66 -15.02 13.13
CA GLY A 289 3.86 -15.30 14.56
C GLY A 289 3.00 -14.46 15.52
N ILE A 290 2.40 -13.34 15.09
CA ILE A 290 1.68 -12.43 15.99
C ILE A 290 0.34 -13.04 16.44
N THR A 291 0.16 -13.23 17.75
CA THR A 291 -1.06 -13.77 18.37
C THR A 291 -1.94 -12.72 19.07
N GLY A 292 -1.37 -11.59 19.50
CA GLY A 292 -2.06 -10.54 20.27
C GLY A 292 -2.89 -9.53 19.45
N THR A 293 -2.97 -9.71 18.13
CA THR A 293 -3.71 -8.82 17.21
C THR A 293 -4.70 -9.66 16.39
N PRO A 294 -5.92 -9.17 16.09
CA PRO A 294 -6.86 -9.91 15.25
C PRO A 294 -6.21 -10.36 13.94
N ARG A 295 -6.32 -11.65 13.60
CA ARG A 295 -5.71 -12.22 12.40
C ARG A 295 -6.15 -11.52 11.11
N GLN A 296 -7.37 -11.00 11.10
CA GLN A 296 -7.90 -10.20 10.00
C GLN A 296 -7.10 -8.93 9.71
N VAL A 297 -6.40 -8.38 10.70
CA VAL A 297 -5.52 -7.19 10.53
C VAL A 297 -4.20 -7.64 9.94
N ILE A 298 -3.56 -8.63 10.57
CA ILE A 298 -2.26 -9.15 10.18
C ILE A 298 -2.26 -9.63 8.72
N SER A 299 -3.31 -10.35 8.30
CA SER A 299 -3.42 -10.88 6.93
C SER A 299 -3.57 -9.81 5.83
N ASN A 300 -3.88 -8.57 6.21
CA ASN A 300 -3.97 -7.44 5.27
C ASN A 300 -2.81 -6.46 5.36
N ILE A 301 -1.78 -6.77 6.16
CA ILE A 301 -0.50 -6.06 6.05
C ILE A 301 0.18 -6.51 4.76
N ARG A 302 0.68 -5.54 4.01
CA ARG A 302 1.39 -5.74 2.74
C ARG A 302 2.81 -5.22 2.88
N LEU A 303 3.74 -6.04 2.42
CA LEU A 303 5.17 -5.76 2.46
C LEU A 303 5.64 -5.43 1.05
N TYR A 304 6.43 -4.38 0.91
CA TYR A 304 6.97 -3.93 -0.37
C TYR A 304 8.46 -3.73 -0.23
N GLU A 305 9.18 -4.03 -1.31
CA GLU A 305 10.61 -3.73 -1.45
C GLU A 305 10.83 -3.10 -2.83
N ARG A 306 11.59 -2.01 -2.90
CA ARG A 306 11.91 -1.34 -4.16
C ARG A 306 13.37 -0.89 -4.17
N TYR A 307 14.03 -1.13 -5.30
CA TYR A 307 15.38 -0.67 -5.57
C TYR A 307 15.31 0.69 -6.25
N PHE A 308 15.90 1.70 -5.62
CA PHE A 308 16.07 3.03 -6.19
C PHE A 308 17.51 3.19 -6.66
N TYR A 309 17.75 2.89 -7.93
CA TYR A 309 19.08 2.99 -8.52
C TYR A 309 19.55 4.44 -8.56
N LEU A 310 20.76 4.65 -8.05
CA LEU A 310 21.44 5.94 -8.11
C LEU A 310 22.27 5.94 -9.39
N SER A 311 21.94 6.80 -10.35
CA SER A 311 22.76 6.95 -11.55
C SER A 311 24.19 7.32 -11.16
N PRO A 312 25.23 6.83 -11.85
CA PRO A 312 26.59 7.34 -11.68
C PRO A 312 26.61 8.86 -11.84
N THR A 313 27.45 9.54 -11.07
CA THR A 313 27.76 10.94 -11.35
C THR A 313 28.70 10.97 -12.55
N GLU A 314 28.30 11.67 -13.61
CA GLU A 314 29.25 12.10 -14.66
C GLU A 314 30.21 13.15 -14.09
#